data_AF-A0AA95GUQ8-F1
#
_entry.id   AF-A0AA95GUQ8-F1
#
_cell.length_a   1.000
_cell.length_b   1.000
_cell.length_c   1.000
_cell.angle_alpha   90.00
_cell.angle_beta   90.00
_cell.angle_gamma   90.00
#
_symmetry.space_group_name_H-M   'P 1'
#
loop_
_entity.id
_entity.type
_entity.pdbx_description
1 polymer ?
#
loop_
_entity_poly.entity_id
_entity_poly.type
_entity_poly.pdbx_seq_one_letter_code
_entity_poly.pdbx_strand_id
1 'polypeptide(L)'
;MIRPDDGDFSLFYPIFPELSNKEIDTAMWLYLRFLPKNIATLRGIRTDSVQKQLGSIMEKLQVHSKVELEAVIARRVLIFALCPGALVKI
;
A
#
# COMPACT_ATOMS: atom_id res chain seq x y z
N MET A 1 20.91 18.48 -0.10
CA MET A 1 20.29 17.58 -1.09
C MET A 1 18.91 17.23 -0.55
N ILE A 2 17.86 17.88 -1.06
CA ILE A 2 16.49 17.63 -0.63
C ILE A 2 16.13 16.25 -1.18
N ARG A 3 15.99 15.23 -0.32
CA ARG A 3 15.44 13.95 -0.77
C ARG A 3 14.03 14.26 -1.30
N PRO A 4 13.66 13.85 -2.52
CA PRO A 4 12.26 13.90 -2.90
C PRO A 4 11.48 13.17 -1.81
N ASP A 5 10.29 13.69 -1.50
CA ASP A 5 9.40 13.15 -0.48
C ASP A 5 8.88 11.79 -0.99
N ASP A 6 9.78 10.82 -0.96
CA ASP A 6 9.60 9.43 -1.30
C ASP A 6 8.84 8.86 -0.10
N GLY A 7 7.51 8.94 -0.14
CA GLY A 7 6.62 8.66 0.99
C GLY A 7 6.94 7.41 1.81
N ASP A 8 6.22 7.22 2.93
CA ASP A 8 6.57 6.30 4.03
C ASP A 8 7.08 4.90 3.60
N PHE A 9 6.62 4.37 2.45
CA PHE A 9 6.95 3.05 1.94
C PHE A 9 7.56 3.04 0.53
N SER A 10 8.34 4.07 0.18
CA SER A 10 8.94 4.22 -1.15
C SER A 10 9.73 3.02 -1.69
N LEU A 11 10.37 2.25 -0.82
CA LEU A 11 11.05 1.00 -1.20
C LEU A 11 10.11 -0.06 -1.80
N PHE A 12 8.82 0.00 -1.48
CA PHE A 12 7.81 -0.93 -1.96
C PHE A 12 7.03 -0.42 -3.18
N TYR A 13 7.30 0.79 -3.67
CA TYR A 13 6.60 1.32 -4.84
C TYR A 13 6.75 0.43 -6.09
N PRO A 14 7.93 -0.11 -6.40
CA PRO A 14 8.12 -0.96 -7.59
C PRO A 14 7.32 -2.27 -7.56
N ILE A 15 6.89 -2.76 -6.40
CA ILE A 15 6.19 -4.06 -6.30
C ILE A 15 4.66 -3.94 -6.39
N PHE A 16 4.14 -2.72 -6.54
CA PHE A 16 2.73 -2.44 -6.80
C PHE A 16 2.58 -1.43 -7.95
N PRO A 17 2.98 -1.79 -9.19
CA PRO A 17 2.93 -0.87 -10.33
C PRO A 17 1.51 -0.37 -10.66
N GLU A 18 0.48 -1.09 -10.20
CA GLU A 18 -0.93 -0.75 -10.40
C GLU A 18 -1.41 0.37 -9.46
N LEU A 19 -0.66 0.65 -8.40
CA LEU A 19 -1.03 1.58 -7.34
C LEU A 19 -0.17 2.86 -7.42
N SER A 20 -0.79 4.00 -7.11
CA SER A 20 -0.04 5.24 -6.86
C SER A 20 0.72 5.16 -5.54
N ASN A 21 1.80 5.94 -5.39
CA ASN A 21 2.58 6.02 -4.14
C ASN A 21 1.70 6.17 -2.89
N LYS A 22 0.71 7.07 -2.94
CA LYS A 22 -0.24 7.29 -1.84
C LYS A 22 -1.10 6.06 -1.52
N GLU A 23 -1.46 5.28 -2.53
CA GLU A 23 -2.23 4.04 -2.37
C GLU A 23 -1.38 2.94 -1.76
N ILE A 24 -0.12 2.87 -2.16
CA ILE A 24 0.85 1.95 -1.57
C ILE A 24 1.06 2.28 -0.10
N ASP A 25 1.24 3.57 0.24
CA ASP A 25 1.37 3.96 1.64
C ASP A 25 0.14 3.57 2.47
N THR A 26 -1.08 3.81 1.96
CA THR A 26 -2.33 3.39 2.63
C THR A 26 -2.42 1.88 2.79
N ALA A 27 -2.08 1.12 1.75
CA ALA A 27 -2.09 -0.35 1.77
C ALA A 27 -1.08 -0.90 2.78
N MET A 28 0.12 -0.33 2.83
CA MET A 28 1.17 -0.74 3.77
C MET A 28 0.82 -0.40 5.22
N TRP A 29 0.26 0.78 5.48
CA TRP A 29 -0.26 1.11 6.82
C TRP A 29 -1.37 0.15 7.26
N LEU A 30 -2.27 -0.24 6.35
CA LEU A 30 -3.29 -1.26 6.64
C LEU A 30 -2.66 -2.63 6.95
N TYR A 31 -1.66 -3.04 6.18
CA TYR A 31 -0.91 -4.28 6.39
C TYR A 31 -0.21 -4.32 7.77
N LEU A 32 0.31 -3.18 8.22
CA LEU A 32 0.84 -2.97 9.58
C LEU A 32 -0.25 -2.88 10.66
N ARG A 33 -1.50 -3.25 10.35
CA ARG A 33 -2.66 -3.30 11.25
C ARG A 33 -3.16 -1.94 11.74
N PHE A 34 -2.82 -0.83 11.08
CA PHE A 34 -3.43 0.46 11.40
C PHE A 34 -4.89 0.49 10.95
N LEU A 35 -5.75 1.02 11.82
CA LEU A 35 -7.16 1.26 11.50
C LEU A 35 -7.28 2.48 10.56
N PRO A 36 -8.30 2.54 9.68
CA PRO A 36 -8.48 3.68 8.77
C PRO A 36 -8.48 5.04 9.46
N LYS A 37 -9.03 5.14 10.67
CA LYS A 37 -9.01 6.35 11.49
C LYS A 37 -7.57 6.77 11.88
N ASN A 38 -6.70 5.82 12.18
CA ASN A 38 -5.32 6.09 12.58
C ASN A 38 -4.51 6.55 11.36
N ILE A 39 -4.73 5.91 10.20
CA ILE A 39 -4.13 6.30 8.92
C ILE A 39 -4.55 7.72 8.54
N ALA A 40 -5.83 8.04 8.73
CA ALA A 40 -6.38 9.37 8.48
C ALA A 40 -5.71 10.43 9.36
N THR A 41 -5.54 10.15 10.66
CA THR A 41 -4.81 11.02 11.59
C THR A 41 -3.35 11.20 11.19
N LEU A 42 -2.62 10.12 10.88
CA LEU A 42 -1.22 10.19 10.47
C LEU A 42 -1.01 11.06 9.22
N ARG A 43 -1.97 11.01 8.29
CA ARG A 43 -1.89 11.71 7.00
C ARG A 43 -2.60 13.07 6.99
N GLY A 44 -3.21 13.48 8.10
CA GLY A 44 -3.98 14.73 8.17
C GLY A 44 -5.16 14.79 7.20
N ILE A 45 -5.80 13.65 6.89
CA ILE A 45 -6.95 13.56 5.98
C ILE A 45 -8.19 13.02 6.69
N ARG A 46 -9.33 13.08 6.02
CA ARG A 46 -10.58 12.51 6.54
C ARG A 46 -10.61 10.98 6.41
N THR A 47 -11.22 10.31 7.39
CA THR A 47 -11.36 8.83 7.41
C THR A 47 -12.12 8.28 6.21
N ASP A 48 -13.13 9.01 5.71
CA ASP A 48 -13.89 8.66 4.50
C ASP A 48 -13.00 8.56 3.26
N SER A 49 -11.97 9.39 3.20
CA SER A 49 -11.03 9.50 2.10
C SER A 49 -10.08 8.30 2.12
N VAL A 50 -9.68 7.84 3.31
CA VAL A 50 -8.95 6.57 3.47
C VAL A 50 -9.80 5.39 3.02
N GLN A 51 -11.08 5.33 3.42
CA GLN A 51 -11.97 4.25 3.01
C GLN A 51 -12.20 4.22 1.50
N LYS A 52 -12.42 5.37 0.87
CA LYS A 52 -12.52 5.50 -0.59
C LYS A 52 -11.25 5.01 -1.28
N GLN A 53 -10.08 5.39 -0.74
CA GLN A 53 -8.80 4.95 -1.28
C GLN A 53 -8.61 3.43 -1.14
N LEU A 54 -9.01 2.83 -0.01
CA LEU A 54 -9.01 1.38 0.17
C LEU A 54 -9.92 0.68 -0.85
N GLY A 55 -11.11 1.23 -1.13
CA GLY A 55 -11.99 0.71 -2.17
C GLY A 55 -11.32 0.71 -3.56
N SER A 56 -10.64 1.81 -3.91
CA SER A 56 -9.91 1.90 -5.19
C SER A 56 -8.73 0.93 -5.27
N ILE A 57 -8.00 0.74 -4.16
CA ILE A 57 -6.92 -0.25 -4.08
C ILE A 57 -7.46 -1.67 -4.30
N MET A 58 -8.59 -2.00 -3.67
CA MET A 58 -9.23 -3.31 -3.82
C MET A 58 -9.67 -3.57 -5.26
N GLU A 59 -10.22 -2.57 -5.93
CA GLU A 59 -10.59 -2.63 -7.34
C GLU A 59 -9.37 -2.86 -8.25
N LYS A 60 -8.29 -2.08 -8.05
CA LYS A 60 -7.05 -2.18 -8.85
C LYS A 60 -6.34 -3.52 -8.66
N LEU A 61 -6.34 -4.05 -7.45
CA LEU A 61 -5.75 -5.36 -7.14
C LEU A 61 -6.71 -6.52 -7.38
N GLN A 62 -7.94 -6.25 -7.84
CA GLN A 62 -8.98 -7.25 -8.12
C GLN A 62 -9.26 -8.18 -6.92
N VAL A 63 -9.39 -7.59 -5.73
CA VAL A 63 -9.70 -8.30 -4.48
C VAL A 63 -11.05 -7.86 -3.92
N HIS A 64 -11.76 -8.79 -3.29
CA HIS A 64 -13.15 -8.58 -2.84
C HIS A 64 -13.29 -8.47 -1.32
N SER A 65 -12.23 -8.74 -0.57
CA SER A 65 -12.24 -8.67 0.88
C SER A 65 -10.96 -8.03 1.43
N LYS A 66 -11.05 -7.49 2.65
CA LYS A 66 -9.89 -6.99 3.39
C LYS A 66 -8.84 -8.10 3.61
N VAL A 67 -9.29 -9.33 3.82
CA VAL A 67 -8.40 -10.49 4.02
C VAL A 67 -7.60 -10.80 2.75
N GLU A 68 -8.25 -10.78 1.58
CA GLU A 68 -7.56 -10.94 0.30
C GLU A 68 -6.58 -9.80 0.03
N LEU A 69 -6.98 -8.56 0.33
CA LEU A 69 -6.09 -7.40 0.21
C LEU A 69 -4.82 -7.59 1.07
N GLU A 70 -4.98 -7.95 2.34
CA GLU A 70 -3.87 -8.23 3.24
C GLU A 70 -2.99 -9.38 2.73
N ALA A 71 -3.58 -10.45 2.19
CA ALA A 71 -2.85 -11.60 1.66
C ALA A 71 -2.03 -11.23 0.40
N VAL A 72 -2.57 -10.43 -0.51
CA VAL A 72 -1.86 -9.94 -1.70
C VAL A 72 -0.67 -9.07 -1.31
N ILE A 73 -0.87 -8.12 -0.39
CA ILE A 73 0.20 -7.25 0.11
C ILE A 73 1.28 -8.10 0.79
N ALA A 74 0.91 -8.99 1.71
CA ALA A 74 1.83 -9.86 2.43
C ALA A 74 2.67 -10.72 1.46
N ARG A 75 2.04 -11.33 0.45
CA ARG A 75 2.72 -12.14 -0.56
C ARG A 75 3.75 -11.33 -1.32
N ARG A 76 3.39 -10.13 -1.81
CA ARG A 76 4.31 -9.30 -2.59
C ARG A 76 5.47 -8.78 -1.73
N VAL A 77 5.18 -8.32 -0.51
CA VAL A 77 6.21 -7.88 0.46
C VAL A 77 7.17 -9.03 0.81
N LEU A 78 6.65 -10.24 1.03
CA LEU A 78 7.48 -11.42 1.31
C LEU A 78 8.39 -11.78 0.14
N ILE A 79 7.84 -11.83 -1.09
CA ILE A 79 8.64 -12.11 -2.28
C ILE A 79 9.69 -11.02 -2.48
N PHE A 80 9.37 -9.75 -2.26
CA PHE A 80 10.35 -8.66 -2.35
C PHE A 80 11.46 -8.80 -1.32
N ALA A 81 11.13 -9.14 -0.07
CA ALA A 81 12.12 -9.32 0.99
C ALA A 81 13.06 -10.50 0.73
N LEU A 82 12.57 -11.59 0.15
CA LEU A 82 13.36 -12.81 -0.10
C LEU A 82 14.06 -12.80 -1.46
N CYS A 83 13.43 -12.20 -2.47
CA CYS A 83 13.83 -12.21 -3.87
C CYS A 83 13.50 -10.86 -4.53
N PRO A 84 14.18 -9.75 -4.16
CA PRO A 84 13.80 -8.40 -4.59
C PRO A 84 13.75 -8.22 -6.11
N GLY A 85 14.56 -8.96 -6.87
CA GLY A 85 14.55 -8.94 -8.34
C GLY A 85 13.37 -9.65 -9.03
N ALA A 86 12.53 -10.38 -8.29
CA ALA A 86 11.43 -11.17 -8.86
C ALA A 86 10.18 -10.35 -9.16
N LEU A 87 9.98 -9.22 -8.48
CA LEU A 87 8.78 -8.38 -8.64
C LEU A 87 9.04 -7.07 -9.38
N VAL A 88 10.30 -6.64 -9.50
CA VAL A 88 10.68 -5.37 -10.14
C VAL A 88 10.78 -5.49 -11.68
N LYS A 89 10.64 -6.71 -12.23
CA LYS A 89 10.80 -7.02 -13.67
C LYS A 89 9.48 -7.21 -14.45
N ILE A 90 8.34 -6.82 -13.89
CA ILE A 90 7.02 -6.93 -14.55
C ILE A 90 6.69 -5.63 -15.27
#